data_AF-A0A931ZN42-F1
#
_entry.id   AF-A0A931ZN42-F1
#
_cell.length_a   1.000
_cell.length_b   1.000
_cell.length_c   1.000
_cell.angle_alpha   90.00
_cell.angle_beta   90.00
_cell.angle_gamma   90.00
#
_symmetry.space_group_name_H-M   'P 1'
#
loop_
_entity.id
_entity.type
_entity.pdbx_description
1 polymer ?
#
loop_
_entity_poly.entity_id
_entity_poly.type
_entity_poly.pdbx_seq_one_letter_code
_entity_poly.pdbx_strand_id
1 'polypeptide(L)'
;MPIKIYDKRADTSEVAKGLSTEYKIKLHSGDIYAPQLENKEPLLEELNHFFNCIKDNKKPLTDLENGLRVVQVLEACQNSIRNNGKWIKI
;
A
#
# COMPACT_ATOMS: atom_id res chain seq x y z
N MET A 1 -8.30 13.67 -3.83
CA MET A 1 -8.69 13.57 -2.40
C MET A 1 -7.43 13.70 -1.56
N PRO A 2 -7.43 14.46 -0.45
CA PRO A 2 -6.24 14.61 0.38
C PRO A 2 -5.90 13.31 1.10
N ILE A 3 -4.62 12.97 1.17
CA ILE A 3 -4.14 11.90 2.04
C ILE A 3 -4.29 12.37 3.49
N LYS A 4 -4.86 11.52 4.35
CA LYS A 4 -5.07 11.80 5.78
C LYS A 4 -4.34 10.76 6.62
N ILE A 5 -3.53 11.25 7.55
CA ILE A 5 -2.81 10.45 8.54
C ILE A 5 -3.58 10.60 9.86
N TYR A 6 -3.95 9.46 10.45
CA TYR A 6 -4.71 9.42 11.70
C TYR A 6 -3.83 8.86 12.81
N ASP A 7 -3.66 9.61 13.89
CA ASP A 7 -3.07 9.07 15.11
C ASP A 7 -4.13 8.28 15.89
N LYS A 8 -4.07 6.96 15.77
CA LYS A 8 -4.92 6.02 16.50
C LYS A 8 -4.03 5.01 17.21
N ARG A 9 -4.18 4.89 18.54
CA ARG A 9 -3.52 3.84 19.33
C ARG A 9 -4.49 3.26 20.35
N ALA A 10 -4.21 2.04 20.77
CA ALA A 10 -4.93 1.37 21.85
C ALA A 10 -3.96 1.15 23.01
N ASP A 11 -4.21 1.82 24.13
CA ASP A 11 -3.44 1.66 25.35
C ASP A 11 -4.11 0.55 26.18
N THR A 12 -3.40 -0.57 26.34
CA THR A 12 -3.85 -1.66 27.21
C THR A 12 -3.29 -1.45 28.61
N SER A 13 -4.14 -1.55 29.62
CA SER A 13 -3.72 -1.57 31.02
C SER A 13 -4.24 -2.83 31.68
N GLU A 14 -3.34 -3.58 32.33
CA GLU A 14 -3.71 -4.67 33.23
C GLU A 14 -4.34 -4.06 34.49
N VAL A 15 -5.59 -4.38 34.76
CA VAL A 15 -6.24 -3.98 36.01
C VAL A 15 -6.36 -5.22 36.88
N ALA A 16 -5.46 -5.34 37.86
CA ALA A 16 -5.57 -6.38 38.88
C ALA A 16 -6.77 -6.06 39.79
N LYS A 17 -7.85 -6.85 39.69
CA LYS A 17 -8.87 -6.95 40.74
C LYS A 17 -9.36 -8.40 40.85
N GLY A 18 -8.85 -9.12 41.86
CA GLY A 18 -9.34 -10.46 42.23
C GLY A 18 -8.97 -11.59 41.26
N LEU A 19 -9.62 -12.75 41.42
CA LEU A 19 -9.34 -14.04 40.73
C LEU A 19 -9.45 -14.01 39.18
N SER A 20 -9.79 -12.88 38.56
CA SER A 20 -9.92 -12.74 37.09
C SER A 20 -9.22 -11.47 36.59
N THR A 21 -8.28 -11.62 35.67
CA THR A 21 -7.63 -10.48 34.99
C THR A 21 -8.58 -9.88 33.96
N GLU A 22 -9.06 -8.66 34.20
CA GLU A 22 -9.79 -7.87 33.20
C GLU A 22 -8.82 -6.90 32.50
N TYR A 23 -8.71 -7.01 31.18
CA TYR A 23 -7.95 -6.05 30.37
C TYR A 23 -8.83 -4.84 30.05
N LYS A 24 -8.44 -3.65 30.52
CA LYS A 24 -9.08 -2.40 30.07
C LYS A 24 -8.30 -1.85 28.88
N ILE A 25 -8.98 -1.77 27.74
CA ILE A 25 -8.48 -1.12 26.53
C ILE A 25 -8.95 0.34 26.55
N LYS A 26 -8.02 1.28 26.56
CA LYS A 26 -8.29 2.69 26.31
C LYS A 26 -7.96 3.00 24.87
N LEU A 27 -8.95 3.46 24.11
CA LEU A 27 -8.73 3.92 22.74
C LEU A 27 -8.27 5.37 22.77
N HIS A 28 -7.11 5.63 22.19
CA HIS A 28 -6.62 6.98 21.97
C HIS A 28 -6.88 7.39 20.52
N SER A 29 -7.51 8.55 20.37
CA SER A 29 -7.79 9.18 19.08
C SER A 29 -7.14 10.54 19.09
N GLY A 30 -5.90 10.58 18.63
CA GLY A 30 -5.13 11.81 18.50
C GLY A 30 -5.49 12.59 17.24
N ASP A 31 -4.54 13.38 16.77
CA ASP A 31 -4.76 14.33 15.70
C ASP A 31 -4.90 13.66 14.32
N ILE A 32 -5.58 14.39 13.43
CA ILE A 32 -5.65 14.07 12.00
C ILE A 32 -4.78 15.07 11.28
N TYR A 33 -3.76 14.58 10.60
CA TYR A 33 -2.86 15.39 9.79
C TYR A 33 -3.11 15.11 8.31
N ALA A 34 -3.33 16.17 7.53
CA ALA A 34 -3.52 16.09 6.09
C ALA A 34 -2.44 16.95 5.40
N PRO A 35 -1.31 16.36 4.96
CA PRO A 35 -0.28 17.12 4.27
C PRO A 35 -0.80 17.67 2.95
N GLN A 36 -0.41 18.90 2.63
CA GLN A 36 -0.62 19.46 1.31
C GLN A 36 0.37 18.79 0.35
N LEU A 37 -0.15 18.06 -0.63
CA LEU A 37 0.64 17.42 -1.67
C LEU A 37 0.54 18.25 -2.94
N GLU A 38 1.66 18.40 -3.63
CA GLU A 38 1.66 18.95 -4.98
C GLU A 38 0.85 18.03 -5.90
N ASN A 39 -0.11 18.62 -6.61
CA ASN A 39 -0.90 17.89 -7.59
C ASN A 39 -0.17 17.96 -8.93
N LYS A 40 0.76 17.01 -9.15
CA LYS A 40 1.46 16.85 -10.42
C LYS A 40 0.60 16.04 -11.37
N GLU A 41 0.60 16.43 -12.64
CA GLU A 41 -0.10 15.69 -13.69
C GLU A 41 0.63 14.35 -13.93
N PRO A 42 0.02 13.18 -13.60
CA PRO A 42 0.75 11.93 -13.56
C PRO A 42 1.33 11.51 -14.92
N LEU A 43 0.62 11.75 -16.02
CA LEU A 43 1.07 11.35 -17.35
C LEU A 43 2.29 12.17 -17.79
N LEU A 44 2.31 13.46 -17.49
CA LEU A 44 3.44 14.35 -17.76
C LEU A 44 4.68 13.92 -16.96
N GLU A 45 4.52 13.58 -15.67
CA GLU A 45 5.63 13.06 -14.87
C GLU A 45 6.17 11.74 -15.42
N GLU A 46 5.28 10.85 -15.88
CA GLU A 46 5.67 9.59 -16.52
C GLU A 46 6.45 9.82 -17.83
N LEU A 47 5.98 10.73 -18.69
CA LEU A 47 6.66 11.09 -19.93
C LEU A 47 8.03 11.73 -19.68
N ASN A 48 8.12 12.61 -18.69
CA ASN A 48 9.38 13.21 -18.26
C ASN A 48 10.36 12.13 -17.77
N HIS A 49 9.89 11.19 -16.96
CA HIS A 49 10.69 10.06 -16.48
C HIS A 49 11.18 9.19 -17.64
N PHE A 50 10.29 8.85 -18.58
CA PHE A 50 10.64 8.08 -19.78
C PHE A 50 11.73 8.76 -20.61
N PHE A 51 11.56 10.05 -20.91
CA PHE A 51 12.55 10.83 -21.66
C PHE A 51 13.90 10.88 -20.94
N ASN A 52 13.90 11.12 -19.62
CA ASN A 52 15.12 11.16 -18.83
C ASN A 52 15.84 9.79 -18.80
N CYS A 53 15.11 8.69 -18.76
CA CYS A 53 15.70 7.35 -18.83
C CYS A 53 16.43 7.12 -20.16
N ILE A 54 15.83 7.54 -21.28
CA ILE A 54 16.47 7.44 -22.61
C ILE A 54 17.70 8.34 -22.67
N LYS A 55 17.55 9.61 -22.28
CA LYS A 55 18.61 10.62 -22.38
C LYS A 55 19.84 10.25 -21.56
N ASP A 56 19.62 9.81 -20.32
CA ASP A 56 20.70 9.55 -19.35
C ASP A 56 21.12 8.07 -19.31
N ASN A 57 20.53 7.22 -20.17
CA ASN A 57 20.69 5.76 -20.15
C ASN A 57 20.46 5.16 -18.75
N LYS A 58 19.42 5.62 -18.06
CA LYS A 58 19.05 5.17 -16.71
C LYS A 58 18.06 4.01 -16.79
N LYS A 59 18.18 3.08 -15.85
CA LYS A 59 17.20 2.01 -15.65
C LYS A 59 15.87 2.63 -15.19
N PRO A 60 14.73 2.39 -15.88
CA PRO A 60 13.45 2.93 -15.46
C PRO A 60 12.96 2.26 -14.17
N LEU A 61 12.11 2.98 -13.41
CA LEU A 61 11.45 2.43 -12.22
C LEU A 61 10.59 1.21 -12.55
N THR A 62 9.95 1.22 -13.73
CA THR A 62 9.14 0.14 -14.30
C THR A 62 9.86 -0.47 -15.50
N ASP A 63 10.78 -1.39 -15.23
CA ASP A 63 11.55 -2.10 -16.25
C ASP A 63 10.82 -3.35 -16.79
N LEU A 64 11.51 -4.08 -17.67
CA LEU A 64 11.02 -5.32 -18.26
C LEU A 64 10.62 -6.36 -17.20
N GLU A 65 11.45 -6.55 -16.16
CA GLU A 65 11.19 -7.52 -15.10
C GLU A 65 9.95 -7.16 -14.28
N ASN A 66 9.75 -5.87 -14.00
CA ASN A 66 8.51 -5.37 -13.41
C ASN A 66 7.31 -5.70 -14.30
N GLY A 67 7.38 -5.42 -15.60
CA GLY A 67 6.32 -5.72 -16.55
C GLY A 67 5.97 -7.20 -16.60
N LEU A 68 6.99 -8.07 -16.67
CA LEU A 68 6.82 -9.52 -16.68
C LEU A 68 6.09 -10.02 -15.41
N ARG A 69 6.52 -9.55 -14.23
CA ARG A 69 5.89 -9.94 -12.96
C ARG A 69 4.42 -9.54 -12.90
N VAL A 70 4.07 -8.35 -13.40
CA VAL A 70 2.67 -7.90 -13.46
C VAL A 70 1.84 -8.82 -14.35
N VAL A 71 2.33 -9.14 -15.55
CA VAL A 71 1.62 -10.02 -16.48
C VAL A 71 1.42 -11.41 -15.87
N GLN A 72 2.46 -11.99 -15.26
CA GLN A 72 2.38 -13.30 -14.59
C GLN A 72 1.29 -13.34 -13.51
N VAL A 73 1.20 -12.28 -12.68
CA VAL A 73 0.15 -12.17 -11.65
C VAL A 73 -1.23 -12.07 -12.30
N LEU A 74 -1.39 -11.25 -13.35
CA LEU A 74 -2.67 -11.09 -14.05
C LEU A 74 -3.13 -12.41 -14.70
N GLU A 75 -2.22 -13.16 -15.31
CA GLU A 75 -2.49 -14.48 -15.87
C GLU A 75 -2.91 -15.49 -14.80
N ALA A 76 -2.22 -15.52 -13.66
CA ALA A 76 -2.57 -16.39 -12.54
C ALA A 76 -3.93 -16.04 -11.93
N CYS A 77 -4.24 -14.76 -11.77
CA CYS A 77 -5.56 -14.29 -11.35
C CYS A 77 -6.66 -14.72 -12.33
N GLN A 78 -6.42 -14.53 -13.63
CA GLN A 78 -7.36 -14.93 -14.67
C GLN A 78 -7.59 -16.46 -14.66
N ASN A 79 -6.53 -17.24 -14.45
CA ASN A 79 -6.61 -18.70 -14.32
C ASN A 79 -7.37 -19.11 -13.05
N SER A 80 -7.14 -18.43 -11.92
CA SER A 80 -7.85 -18.66 -10.66
C SER A 80 -9.36 -18.46 -10.83
N ILE A 81 -9.78 -17.35 -11.46
CA ILE A 81 -11.19 -17.05 -11.73
C ILE A 81 -11.84 -18.15 -12.57
N ARG A 82 -11.15 -18.61 -13.64
CA ARG A 82 -11.66 -19.70 -14.50
C ARG A 82 -11.79 -21.04 -13.77
N ASN A 83 -11.04 -21.24 -12.69
CA ASN A 83 -11.06 -22.44 -11.86
C ASN A 83 -11.78 -22.18 -10.52
N ASN A 84 -12.83 -21.36 -10.52
CA ASN A 84 -13.66 -21.10 -9.33
C ASN A 84 -12.87 -20.60 -8.11
N GLY A 85 -11.88 -19.75 -8.32
CA GLY A 85 -11.07 -19.16 -7.25
C GLY A 85 -9.98 -20.09 -6.70
N LYS A 86 -9.61 -21.15 -7.43
CA LYS A 86 -8.52 -22.05 -7.04
C LYS A 86 -7.20 -21.27 -6.92
N TRP A 87 -6.39 -21.61 -5.92
CA TRP A 87 -5.03 -21.07 -5.79
C TRP A 87 -4.17 -21.49 -7.01
N ILE A 88 -3.55 -20.50 -7.66
CA ILE A 88 -2.65 -20.68 -8.80
C ILE A 88 -1.26 -20.23 -8.37
N LYS A 89 -0.25 -21.08 -8.60
CA LYS A 89 1.15 -20.76 -8.32
C LYS A 89 1.68 -19.79 -9.39
N ILE A 90 2.44 -18.80 -8.92
CA ILE A 90 3.20 -17.84 -9.73
C ILE A 90 4.68 -18.19 -9.58
#